data_AF-A0A0N5CSY8-F1
#
_entry.id   AF-A0A0N5CSY8-F1
#
_cell.length_a   1.000
_cell.length_b   1.000
_cell.length_c   1.000
_cell.angle_alpha   90.00
_cell.angle_beta   90.00
_cell.angle_gamma   90.00
#
_symmetry.space_group_name_H-M   'P 1'
#
loop_
_entity.id
_entity.type
_entity.pdbx_description
1 polymer ?
#
loop_
_entity_poly.entity_id
_entity_poly.type
_entity_poly.pdbx_seq_one_letter_code
_entity_poly.pdbx_strand_id
1 'polypeptide(L)'
;MQVWIGCNVIWFLSLIQYLFTPSSNATIRRTHAIELTIDSGSIRGEYLTIGANDFAAFKGIPYAAPPVGSLRFQMPEPPAKWRGVMNATQYSAMCAQKPRTRQTDPSNVYRIHISEDCLYLNVFAPPQVFWLNSELKI
;
A
#
# COMPACT_ATOMS: atom_id res chain seq x y z
N MET A 1 -63.34 23.39 -31.75
CA MET A 1 -62.65 22.63 -30.68
C MET A 1 -61.40 22.02 -31.31
N GLN A 2 -60.23 22.33 -30.75
CA GLN A 2 -58.87 21.85 -31.09
C GLN A 2 -58.26 22.20 -32.46
N VAL A 3 -57.21 23.04 -32.44
CA VAL A 3 -56.05 22.92 -33.34
C VAL A 3 -54.76 23.32 -32.59
N TRP A 4 -54.00 22.29 -32.21
CA TRP A 4 -52.53 22.16 -32.30
C TRP A 4 -51.64 23.40 -32.11
N ILE A 5 -51.12 23.60 -30.90
CA ILE A 5 -49.91 24.39 -30.64
C ILE A 5 -48.71 23.45 -30.84
N GLY A 6 -47.94 23.72 -31.90
CA GLY A 6 -46.91 22.82 -32.42
C GLY A 6 -45.66 22.66 -31.53
N CYS A 7 -45.32 21.39 -31.28
CA CYS A 7 -44.05 20.66 -31.51
C CYS A 7 -42.65 21.34 -31.42
N ASN A 8 -42.49 22.66 -31.28
CA ASN A 8 -41.20 23.35 -31.41
C ASN A 8 -40.51 23.70 -30.07
N VAL A 9 -41.15 23.46 -28.93
CA VAL A 9 -40.55 23.77 -27.61
C VAL A 9 -39.79 22.56 -27.03
N ILE A 10 -40.00 21.36 -27.59
CA ILE A 10 -39.40 20.11 -27.07
C ILE A 10 -37.92 20.00 -27.47
N TRP A 11 -37.50 20.58 -28.60
CA TRP A 11 -36.12 20.51 -29.06
C TRP A 11 -35.14 21.46 -28.34
N PHE A 12 -35.63 22.57 -27.78
CA PHE A 12 -34.75 23.54 -27.10
C PHE A 12 -34.46 23.18 -25.63
N LEU A 13 -35.31 22.39 -24.98
CA LEU A 13 -35.09 21.95 -23.60
C LEU A 13 -34.11 20.76 -23.48
N SER A 14 -33.88 20.00 -24.55
CA SER A 14 -32.91 18.89 -24.54
C SER A 14 -31.45 19.33 -24.66
N LEU A 15 -31.17 20.57 -25.08
CA LEU A 15 -29.79 21.08 -25.17
C LEU A 15 -29.25 21.59 -23.81
N ILE A 16 -30.13 22.05 -22.92
CA ILE A 16 -29.74 22.60 -21.61
C ILE A 16 -29.40 21.48 -20.61
N GLN A 17 -29.94 20.26 -20.78
CA GLN A 17 -29.59 19.11 -19.94
C GLN A 17 -28.18 18.54 -20.20
N TYR A 18 -27.56 18.85 -21.35
CA TYR A 18 -26.19 18.39 -21.65
C TYR A 18 -25.08 19.27 -21.04
N LEU A 19 -25.40 20.50 -20.63
CA LEU A 19 -24.43 21.43 -20.03
C LEU A 19 -24.28 21.25 -18.51
N PHE A 20 -25.10 20.41 -17.90
CA PHE A 20 -25.06 20.09 -16.47
C PHE A 20 -24.83 18.59 -16.23
N THR A 21 -24.00 17.92 -17.04
CA THR A 21 -23.43 16.65 -16.59
C THR A 21 -22.44 16.98 -15.48
N PRO A 22 -22.71 16.62 -14.21
CA PRO A 22 -21.68 16.73 -13.19
C PRO A 22 -20.53 15.82 -13.65
N SER A 23 -19.35 16.41 -13.89
CA SER A 23 -18.14 15.62 -14.02
C SER A 23 -18.09 14.71 -12.80
N SER A 24 -18.10 13.40 -13.02
CA SER A 24 -17.88 12.45 -11.93
C SER A 24 -16.51 12.75 -11.37
N ASN A 25 -16.46 13.57 -10.30
CA ASN A 25 -15.28 13.72 -9.49
C ASN A 25 -14.95 12.31 -9.04
N ALA A 26 -13.84 11.75 -9.53
CA ALA A 26 -13.27 10.56 -8.95
C ALA A 26 -12.97 10.92 -7.49
N THR A 27 -13.88 10.54 -6.59
CA THR A 27 -13.63 10.64 -5.16
C THR A 27 -12.37 9.83 -4.91
N ILE A 28 -11.27 10.50 -4.58
CA ILE A 28 -10.09 9.88 -3.99
C ILE A 28 -10.62 9.18 -2.74
N ARG A 29 -10.89 7.87 -2.84
CA ARG A 29 -11.10 7.05 -1.65
C ARG A 29 -9.79 7.16 -0.89
N ARG A 30 -9.78 7.91 0.21
CA ARG A 30 -8.70 7.80 1.19
C ARG A 30 -8.66 6.32 1.57
N THR A 31 -7.66 5.61 1.07
CA THR A 31 -7.32 4.26 1.53
C THR A 31 -7.14 4.38 3.03
N HIS A 32 -8.09 3.84 3.80
CA HIS A 32 -8.00 3.86 5.24
C HIS A 32 -6.68 3.17 5.62
N ALA A 33 -5.83 3.86 6.37
CA ALA A 33 -4.64 3.23 6.92
C ALA A 33 -5.08 2.07 7.82
N ILE A 34 -4.50 0.89 7.61
CA ILE A 34 -4.77 -0.29 8.42
C ILE A 34 -3.74 -0.36 9.54
N GLU A 35 -4.19 -0.39 10.79
CA GLU A 35 -3.33 -0.53 11.96
C GLU A 35 -3.55 -1.88 12.63
N LEU A 36 -2.45 -2.55 12.97
CA LEU A 36 -2.44 -3.83 13.65
C LEU A 36 -1.46 -3.78 14.82
N THR A 37 -1.74 -4.55 15.87
CA THR A 37 -0.79 -4.77 16.96
C THR A 37 -0.16 -6.15 16.81
N ILE A 38 1.16 -6.19 16.92
CA ILE A 38 1.99 -7.40 16.92
C ILE A 38 2.82 -7.45 18.22
N ASP A 39 3.49 -8.57 18.49
CA ASP A 39 4.22 -8.81 19.75
C ASP A 39 5.29 -7.75 20.06
N SER A 40 5.85 -7.15 19.00
CA SER A 40 6.91 -6.14 19.05
C SER A 40 6.40 -4.69 19.11
N GLY A 41 5.13 -4.44 18.78
CA GLY A 41 4.52 -3.11 18.79
C GLY A 41 3.38 -2.95 17.77
N SER A 42 2.86 -1.73 17.63
CA SER A 42 1.81 -1.43 16.65
C SER A 42 2.40 -1.02 15.31
N ILE A 43 1.79 -1.46 14.20
CA ILE A 43 2.21 -1.17 12.83
C ILE A 43 1.06 -0.59 12.02
N ARG A 44 1.39 0.28 11.07
CA ARG A 44 0.46 0.86 10.09
C ARG A 44 0.84 0.43 8.68
N GLY A 45 -0.03 -0.32 8.02
CA GLY A 45 0.09 -0.72 6.62
C GLY A 45 -0.78 0.13 5.69
N GLU A 46 -0.95 -0.36 4.47
CA GLU A 46 -1.78 0.25 3.43
C GLU A 46 -2.62 -0.80 2.70
N TYR A 47 -3.69 -0.35 2.04
CA TYR A 47 -4.40 -1.18 1.07
C TYR A 47 -3.86 -0.92 -0.33
N LEU A 48 -3.57 -1.99 -1.05
CA LEU A 48 -3.14 -1.99 -2.44
C LEU A 48 -4.21 -2.67 -3.30
N THR A 49 -4.48 -2.12 -4.48
CA THR A 49 -5.34 -2.76 -5.48
C THR A 49 -4.46 -3.24 -6.63
N ILE A 50 -4.45 -4.54 -6.89
CA ILE A 50 -3.71 -5.16 -7.99
C ILE A 50 -4.72 -5.88 -8.89
N GLY A 51 -4.91 -5.34 -10.11
CA GLY A 51 -5.96 -5.80 -11.01
C GLY A 51 -7.35 -5.52 -10.40
N ALA A 52 -8.14 -6.58 -10.22
CA ALA A 52 -9.49 -6.51 -9.63
C ALA A 52 -9.51 -6.85 -8.12
N ASN A 53 -8.36 -7.09 -7.51
CA ASN A 53 -8.26 -7.57 -6.13
C ASN A 53 -7.60 -6.53 -5.21
N ASP A 54 -8.15 -6.39 -4.01
CA ASP A 54 -7.57 -5.59 -2.94
C ASP A 54 -6.73 -6.47 -2.00
N PHE A 55 -5.66 -5.90 -1.46
CA PHE A 55 -4.74 -6.52 -0.52
C PHE A 55 -4.42 -5.52 0.59
N ALA A 56 -4.32 -5.99 1.84
CA ALA A 56 -3.61 -5.25 2.87
C ALA A 56 -2.12 -5.61 2.80
N ALA A 57 -1.28 -4.59 2.85
CA ALA A 57 0.16 -4.68 2.72
C ALA A 57 0.85 -4.03 3.93
N PHE A 58 1.77 -4.78 4.52
CA PHE A 58 2.67 -4.30 5.56
C PHE A 58 4.10 -4.61 5.11
N LYS A 59 4.93 -3.59 4.99
CA LYS A 59 6.28 -3.67 4.43
C LYS A 59 7.30 -3.17 5.43
N GLY A 60 8.48 -3.79 5.41
CA GLY A 60 9.60 -3.38 6.26
C GLY A 60 9.36 -3.62 7.74
N ILE A 61 8.70 -4.72 8.12
CA ILE A 61 8.51 -5.08 9.53
C ILE A 61 9.80 -5.74 10.05
N PRO A 62 10.47 -5.22 11.10
CA PRO A 62 11.64 -5.86 11.66
C PRO A 62 11.24 -7.16 12.36
N TYR A 63 11.88 -8.27 12.01
CA TYR A 63 11.65 -9.57 12.66
C TYR A 63 12.85 -10.04 13.49
N ALA A 64 13.97 -9.32 13.43
CA ALA A 64 15.15 -9.56 14.24
C ALA A 64 15.91 -8.25 14.49
N ALA A 65 16.79 -8.23 15.49
CA ALA A 65 17.72 -7.14 15.69
C ALA A 65 18.72 -7.03 14.52
N PRO A 66 19.20 -5.83 14.17
CA PRO A 66 20.17 -5.64 13.09
C PRO A 66 21.45 -6.47 13.34
N PRO A 67 21.89 -7.33 12.40
CA PRO A 67 23.04 -8.23 12.58
C PRO A 67 24.37 -7.49 12.32
N VAL A 68 24.53 -6.31 12.92
CA VAL A 68 25.67 -5.41 12.73
C VAL A 68 26.57 -5.39 13.96
N GLY A 69 27.81 -4.92 13.79
CA GLY A 69 28.76 -4.80 14.90
C GLY A 69 29.04 -6.14 15.58
N SER A 70 28.82 -6.23 16.89
CA SER A 70 29.03 -7.46 17.66
C SER A 70 28.08 -8.58 17.29
N LEU A 71 26.89 -8.29 16.75
CA LEU A 71 25.89 -9.29 16.34
C LEU A 71 26.20 -9.91 14.97
N ARG A 72 27.21 -9.39 14.26
CA ARG A 72 27.58 -9.92 12.94
C ARG A 72 28.04 -11.37 13.06
N PHE A 73 27.49 -12.23 12.19
CA PHE A 73 27.73 -13.69 12.16
C PHE A 73 27.21 -14.47 13.37
N GLN A 74 26.42 -13.84 14.23
CA GLN A 74 25.71 -14.53 15.31
C GLN A 74 24.32 -14.99 14.85
N MET A 75 23.66 -15.80 15.69
CA MET A 75 22.24 -16.10 15.48
C MET A 75 21.41 -14.80 15.61
N PRO A 76 20.34 -14.64 14.81
CA PRO A 76 19.46 -13.48 14.93
C PRO A 76 18.85 -13.37 16.34
N GLU A 77 18.90 -12.18 16.91
CA GLU A 77 18.21 -11.87 18.17
C GLU A 77 16.82 -11.28 17.89
N PRO A 78 15.86 -11.38 18.83
CA PRO A 78 14.54 -10.76 18.68
C PRO A 78 14.62 -9.23 18.40
N PRO A 79 13.68 -8.66 17.64
CA PRO A 79 13.69 -7.24 17.34
C PRO A 79 13.39 -6.42 18.61
N ALA A 80 13.92 -5.20 18.64
CA ALA A 80 13.59 -4.27 19.72
C ALA A 80 12.11 -3.89 19.64
N LYS A 81 11.43 -3.87 20.79
CA LYS A 81 10.06 -3.35 20.88
C LYS A 81 10.06 -1.83 20.68
N TRP A 82 9.08 -1.31 19.96
CA TRP A 82 8.90 0.13 19.78
C TRP A 82 7.65 0.65 20.49
N ARG A 83 7.62 1.96 20.72
CA ARG A 83 6.44 2.67 21.24
C ARG A 83 5.75 3.40 20.09
N GLY A 84 4.44 3.54 20.19
CA GLY A 84 3.61 4.15 19.15
C GLY A 84 3.42 3.23 17.95
N VAL A 85 3.03 3.82 16.81
CA VAL A 85 2.69 3.09 15.59
C VAL A 85 3.82 3.24 14.56
N MET A 86 4.47 2.14 14.20
CA MET A 86 5.49 2.12 13.16
C MET A 86 4.85 2.17 11.77
N ASN A 87 5.36 3.01 10.87
CA ASN A 87 4.90 3.05 9.49
C ASN A 87 5.48 1.88 8.68
N ALA A 88 4.65 0.88 8.37
CA ALA A 88 4.98 -0.31 7.61
C ALA A 88 4.47 -0.21 6.15
N THR A 89 4.71 0.92 5.49
CA THR A 89 4.30 1.16 4.08
C THR A 89 5.49 1.21 3.11
N GLN A 90 6.72 1.07 3.61
CA GLN A 90 7.94 1.16 2.81
C GLN A 90 8.75 -0.13 2.91
N TYR A 91 9.36 -0.53 1.80
CA TYR A 91 10.30 -1.65 1.80
C TYR A 91 11.59 -1.25 2.52
N SER A 92 12.17 -2.20 3.25
CA SER A 92 13.48 -2.02 3.88
C SER A 92 14.63 -2.33 2.90
N ALA A 93 15.87 -2.17 3.38
CA ALA A 93 17.08 -2.46 2.64
C ALA A 93 17.19 -3.94 2.23
N MET A 94 17.79 -4.20 1.07
CA MET A 94 18.24 -5.54 0.70
C MET A 94 19.51 -5.91 1.48
N CYS A 95 19.64 -7.18 1.83
CA CYS A 95 20.86 -7.69 2.45
C CYS A 95 22.07 -7.58 1.52
N ALA A 96 23.24 -7.36 2.13
CA ALA A 96 24.52 -7.35 1.46
C ALA A 96 24.74 -8.63 0.65
N GLN A 97 24.77 -8.48 -0.68
CA GLN A 97 25.01 -9.56 -1.63
C GLN A 97 25.84 -9.03 -2.80
N LYS A 98 26.58 -9.92 -3.47
CA LYS A 98 27.23 -9.55 -4.73
C LYS A 98 26.14 -9.13 -5.71
N PRO A 99 26.21 -7.93 -6.31
CA PRO A 99 25.25 -7.54 -7.32
C PRO A 99 25.30 -8.59 -8.44
N ARG A 100 24.14 -9.14 -8.82
CA ARG A 100 24.04 -9.96 -10.02
C ARG A 100 24.47 -9.07 -11.18
N THR A 101 25.50 -9.48 -11.92
CA THR A 101 26.03 -8.79 -13.08
C THR A 101 24.96 -8.60 -14.16
N ARG A 102 24.15 -7.55 -14.03
CA ARG A 102 23.41 -6.85 -15.08
C ARG A 102 23.34 -5.37 -14.71
N GLN A 103 24.52 -4.79 -14.49
CA GLN A 103 24.73 -3.33 -14.50
C GLN A 103 24.41 -2.71 -15.88
N THR A 104 24.07 -3.55 -16.87
CA THR A 104 23.71 -3.19 -18.24
C THR A 104 22.22 -3.20 -18.52
N ASP A 105 21.36 -3.36 -17.51
CA ASP A 105 19.92 -3.18 -17.69
C ASP A 105 19.53 -1.74 -17.32
N PRO A 106 19.44 -0.81 -18.29
CA PRO A 106 19.04 0.56 -18.04
C PRO A 106 17.58 0.70 -17.56
N SER A 107 16.79 -0.39 -17.53
CA SER A 107 15.46 -0.40 -16.88
C SER A 107 15.50 -0.69 -15.38
N ASN A 108 16.64 -1.18 -14.86
CA ASN A 108 16.86 -1.48 -13.45
C ASN A 108 17.40 -0.26 -12.65
N VAL A 109 16.86 0.93 -12.92
CA VAL A 109 17.19 2.18 -12.19
C VAL A 109 16.50 2.23 -10.82
N TYR A 110 16.16 1.08 -10.23
CA TYR A 110 15.89 1.05 -8.80
C TYR A 110 17.23 1.27 -8.11
N ARG A 111 17.38 2.41 -7.43
CA ARG A 111 18.48 2.59 -6.48
C ARG A 111 18.31 1.53 -5.40
N ILE A 112 18.94 0.38 -5.60
CA ILE A 112 18.86 -0.73 -4.65
C ILE A 112 19.55 -0.24 -3.38
N HIS A 113 18.76 -0.01 -2.33
CA HIS A 113 19.28 0.32 -1.02
C HIS A 113 19.77 -0.99 -0.36
N ILE A 114 21.09 -1.12 -0.19
CA ILE A 114 21.72 -2.30 0.41
C ILE A 114 22.25 -1.93 1.80
N SER A 115 22.00 -2.78 2.80
CA SER A 115 22.48 -2.62 4.18
C SER A 115 22.74 -3.99 4.82
N GLU A 116 23.56 -4.04 5.86
CA GLU A 116 23.62 -5.21 6.77
C GLU A 116 22.41 -5.22 7.73
N ASP A 117 21.83 -4.05 8.01
CA ASP A 117 20.52 -3.94 8.66
C ASP A 117 19.41 -4.21 7.64
N CYS A 118 19.09 -5.50 7.45
CA CYS A 118 18.20 -5.98 6.39
C CYS A 118 17.21 -7.07 6.84
N LEU A 119 17.14 -7.39 8.14
CA LEU A 119 16.28 -8.45 8.67
C LEU A 119 14.83 -7.96 8.86
N TYR A 120 14.18 -7.72 7.72
CA TYR A 120 12.81 -7.24 7.63
C TYR A 120 11.96 -8.16 6.75
N LEU A 121 10.67 -8.23 7.04
CA LEU A 121 9.71 -8.98 6.23
C LEU A 121 8.60 -8.08 5.70
N ASN A 122 7.90 -8.58 4.69
CA ASN A 122 6.75 -7.94 4.08
C ASN A 122 5.58 -8.94 4.08
N VAL A 123 4.41 -8.51 4.53
CA VAL A 123 3.18 -9.30 4.62
C VAL A 123 2.14 -8.72 3.67
N PHE A 124 1.57 -9.57 2.83
CA PHE A 124 0.45 -9.24 1.96
C PHE A 124 -0.64 -10.26 2.16
N ALA A 125 -1.86 -9.80 2.43
CA ALA A 125 -3.00 -10.69 2.60
C ALA A 125 -4.31 -10.03 2.13
N PRO A 126 -5.33 -10.83 1.77
CA PRO A 126 -6.65 -10.30 1.47
C PRO A 126 -7.20 -9.49 2.66
N PRO A 127 -7.89 -8.36 2.43
CA PRO A 127 -8.42 -7.51 3.50
C PRO A 127 -9.23 -8.30 4.53
N GLN A 128 -10.01 -9.29 4.08
CA GLN A 128 -10.90 -10.17 4.86
C GLN A 128 -10.22 -10.75 6.10
N VAL A 129 -8.94 -11.09 6.00
CA VAL A 129 -8.16 -11.71 7.08
C VAL A 129 -8.06 -10.79 8.30
N PHE A 130 -7.91 -9.49 8.08
CA PHE A 130 -7.65 -8.52 9.15
C PHE A 130 -8.92 -7.92 9.76
N TRP A 131 -10.07 -8.08 9.11
CA TRP A 131 -11.35 -7.67 9.70
C TRP A 131 -11.85 -8.64 10.77
N LEU A 132 -11.37 -9.90 10.75
CA LEU A 132 -11.79 -10.97 11.66
C LEU A 132 -10.91 -11.08 12.90
N ASN A 133 -9.60 -10.85 12.74
CA ASN A 133 -8.62 -10.87 13.81
C ASN A 133 -7.75 -9.62 13.69
N SER A 134 -7.93 -8.66 14.61
CA SER A 134 -7.13 -7.43 14.69
C SER A 134 -5.70 -7.66 15.22
N GLU A 135 -5.27 -8.92 15.29
CA GLU A 135 -3.98 -9.35 15.80
C GLU A 135 -3.26 -10.20 14.75
N LEU A 136 -1.98 -9.88 14.54
CA LEU A 136 -1.10 -10.64 13.66
C LEU A 136 0.09 -11.13 14.51
N LYS A 137 0.23 -12.46 14.65
CA LYS A 137 1.36 -13.06 15.35
C LYS A 137 2.52 -13.24 14.37
N ILE A 138 3.59 -12.49 14.58
CA ILE A 138 4.84 -12.54 13.81
C ILE A 138 5.99 -12.61 14.80
#